data_AF-A0A952RBG0-F1
#
_entry.id   AF-A0A952RBG0-F1
#
_cell.length_a   1.000
_cell.length_b   1.000
_cell.length_c   1.000
_cell.angle_alpha   90.00
_cell.angle_beta   90.00
_cell.angle_gamma   90.00
#
_symmetry.space_group_name_H-M   'P 1'
#
loop_
_entity.id
_entity.type
_entity.pdbx_description
1 polymer ?
#
loop_
_entity_poly.entity_id
_entity_poly.type
_entity_poly.pdbx_seq_one_letter_code
_entity_poly.pdbx_strand_id
1 'polypeptide(L)'
;MSTVYDLLFADQDLEEVLLGVELPEDSPLYAARARLWEGDVVGASHLGAGTQPPWSSFLEILARQRQGKSAERTLRALAEDPANEARVRLWAWRALRQSGVQPDAFALSELLGVVVEVPIGPGTDVLAVYCDGGQRYINHAGSLTARGGSPSSQEAQDLLTQAFPLLKLPTEERKREEVRPDRVRITALGADGLHVVNATPEELEEGGAYFDLLSAAVKVLQKLVP
;
A
#
# COMPACT_ATOMS: atom_id res chain seq x y z
N MET A 1 4.06 17.66 -2.03
CA MET A 1 4.29 17.09 -0.68
C MET A 1 3.62 15.74 -0.67
N SER A 2 4.38 14.66 -0.83
CA SER A 2 3.88 13.30 -0.60
C SER A 2 3.56 13.21 0.89
N THR A 3 2.28 13.03 1.22
CA THR A 3 1.85 12.93 2.62
C THR A 3 2.07 11.51 3.11
N VAL A 4 2.35 11.31 4.39
CA VAL A 4 2.44 9.97 5.01
C VAL A 4 1.20 9.11 4.69
N TYR A 5 0.06 9.78 4.51
CA TYR A 5 -1.21 9.22 4.07
C TYR A 5 -1.16 8.54 2.69
N ASP A 6 -0.34 9.04 1.76
CA ASP A 6 -0.18 8.43 0.44
C ASP A 6 0.42 7.03 0.52
N LEU A 7 1.40 6.85 1.41
CA LEU A 7 2.11 5.58 1.57
C LEU A 7 1.24 4.44 2.16
N LEU A 8 -0.03 4.71 2.51
CA LEU A 8 -0.97 3.72 3.04
C LEU A 8 -1.65 2.88 1.95
N PHE A 9 -1.80 3.42 0.74
CA PHE A 9 -2.52 2.75 -0.35
C PHE A 9 -1.57 1.98 -1.27
N ALA A 10 -0.27 2.28 -1.20
CA ALA A 10 0.75 1.78 -2.10
C ALA A 10 0.39 1.94 -3.59
N ASP A 11 -0.26 3.06 -3.92
CA ASP A 11 -0.74 3.41 -5.25
C ASP A 11 0.21 4.37 -6.00
N GLN A 12 1.40 4.59 -5.45
CA GLN A 12 2.46 5.40 -6.06
C GLN A 12 3.18 4.61 -7.16
N ASP A 13 3.73 5.35 -8.13
CA ASP A 13 4.66 4.76 -9.09
C ASP A 13 6.03 4.51 -8.42
N LEU A 14 6.79 3.52 -8.89
CA LEU A 14 8.07 3.14 -8.27
C LEU A 14 9.07 4.31 -8.18
N GLU A 15 9.00 5.23 -9.14
CA GLU A 15 9.80 6.45 -9.15
C GLU A 15 9.42 7.38 -7.99
N GLU A 16 8.12 7.59 -7.75
CA GLU A 16 7.62 8.38 -6.63
C GLU A 16 7.99 7.76 -5.29
N VAL A 17 7.89 6.43 -5.18
CA VAL A 17 8.29 5.68 -3.98
C VAL A 17 9.77 5.91 -3.69
N LEU A 18 10.65 5.69 -4.67
CA LEU A 18 12.10 5.85 -4.47
C LEU A 18 12.53 7.29 -4.17
N LEU A 19 11.82 8.28 -4.70
CA LEU A 19 12.04 9.68 -4.35
C LEU A 19 11.54 10.02 -2.94
N GLY A 20 10.44 9.40 -2.52
CA GLY A 20 9.81 9.64 -1.22
C GLY A 20 10.52 8.95 -0.04
N VAL A 21 11.36 7.95 -0.30
CA VAL A 21 12.13 7.29 0.76
C VAL A 21 13.26 8.21 1.24
N GLU A 22 13.27 8.46 2.55
CA GLU A 22 14.39 9.08 3.24
C GLU A 22 15.55 8.09 3.30
N LEU A 23 16.67 8.46 2.69
CA LEU A 23 17.88 7.65 2.63
C LEU A 23 19.03 8.42 3.28
N PRO A 24 19.85 7.77 4.12
CA PRO A 24 21.08 8.39 4.61
C PRO A 24 21.95 8.84 3.43
N GLU A 25 22.50 10.05 3.47
CA GLU A 25 23.29 10.62 2.37
C GLU A 25 24.54 9.78 2.03
N ASP A 26 25.07 9.08 3.03
CA ASP A 26 26.22 8.18 2.91
C ASP A 26 25.84 6.76 2.47
N SER A 27 24.54 6.47 2.28
CA SER A 27 24.10 5.14 1.88
C SER A 27 24.40 4.86 0.40
N PRO A 28 24.79 3.62 0.03
CA PRO A 28 24.94 3.22 -1.36
C PRO A 28 23.68 3.45 -2.20
N LEU A 29 22.51 3.31 -1.57
CA LEU A 29 21.21 3.52 -2.19
C LEU A 29 20.97 5.00 -2.54
N TYR A 30 21.38 5.93 -1.68
CA TYR A 30 21.31 7.37 -1.96
C TYR A 30 22.16 7.73 -3.18
N ALA A 31 23.40 7.24 -3.22
CA ALA A 31 24.30 7.46 -4.35
C ALA A 31 23.80 6.80 -5.64
N ALA A 32 23.27 5.57 -5.54
CA ALA A 32 22.66 4.86 -6.67
C ALA A 32 21.46 5.62 -7.25
N ARG A 33 20.60 6.16 -6.38
CA ARG A 33 19.47 7.02 -6.77
C ARG A 33 19.97 8.24 -7.53
N ALA A 34 20.96 8.98 -7.01
CA ALA A 34 21.51 10.15 -7.70
C ALA A 34 22.01 9.80 -9.13
N ARG A 35 22.78 8.72 -9.27
CA ARG A 35 23.28 8.25 -10.59
C ARG A 35 22.17 7.89 -11.55
N LEU A 36 21.11 7.23 -11.07
CA LEU A 36 19.98 6.89 -11.92
C LEU A 36 19.34 8.16 -12.51
N TRP A 37 19.16 9.21 -11.71
CA TRP A 37 18.61 10.49 -12.14
C TRP A 37 19.52 11.29 -13.08
N GLU A 38 20.83 11.12 -12.97
CA GLU A 38 21.81 11.63 -13.93
C GLU A 38 21.82 10.87 -15.26
N GLY A 39 21.10 9.74 -15.36
CA GLY A 39 21.09 8.86 -16.52
C GLY A 39 22.22 7.83 -16.53
N ASP A 40 23.07 7.80 -15.49
CA ASP A 40 24.11 6.78 -15.29
C ASP A 40 23.51 5.50 -14.72
N VAL A 41 22.79 4.78 -15.58
CA VAL A 41 22.08 3.56 -15.19
C VAL A 41 23.03 2.45 -14.73
N VAL A 42 24.22 2.34 -15.34
CA VAL A 42 25.20 1.31 -14.99
C VAL A 42 25.82 1.60 -13.62
N GLY A 43 26.19 2.86 -13.37
CA GLY A 43 26.68 3.30 -12.06
C GLY A 43 25.63 3.12 -10.97
N ALA A 44 24.37 3.43 -11.26
CA ALA A 44 23.26 3.21 -10.33
C ALA A 44 23.10 1.73 -9.95
N SER A 45 23.10 0.82 -10.93
CA SER A 45 22.98 -0.62 -10.66
C SER A 45 24.16 -1.16 -9.85
N HIS A 46 25.40 -0.71 -10.14
CA HIS A 46 26.58 -1.16 -9.41
C HIS A 46 26.55 -0.73 -7.94
N LEU A 47 26.15 0.51 -7.66
CA LEU A 47 26.03 1.03 -6.29
C LEU A 47 24.84 0.40 -5.54
N GLY A 48 23.73 0.16 -6.24
CA GLY A 48 22.52 -0.44 -5.66
C GLY A 48 22.66 -1.91 -5.28
N ALA A 49 23.57 -2.66 -5.92
CA ALA A 49 23.77 -4.09 -5.69
C ALA A 49 24.17 -4.46 -4.25
N GLY A 50 24.73 -3.51 -3.49
CA GLY A 50 25.07 -3.69 -2.07
C GLY A 50 23.92 -3.39 -1.09
N THR A 51 22.74 -3.03 -1.57
CA THR A 51 21.60 -2.64 -0.72
C THR A 51 20.57 -3.77 -0.61
N GLN A 52 19.95 -3.90 0.56
CA GLN A 52 18.90 -4.88 0.79
C GLN A 52 17.62 -4.56 -0.01
N PRO A 53 16.90 -5.58 -0.50
CA PRO A 53 15.54 -5.44 -1.01
C PRO A 53 14.62 -4.81 0.05
N PRO A 54 13.55 -4.09 -0.37
CA PRO A 54 13.03 -3.99 -1.73
C PRO A 54 13.66 -2.87 -2.57
N TRP A 55 14.41 -1.94 -1.95
CA TRP A 55 14.82 -0.70 -2.61
C TRP A 55 15.84 -0.89 -3.73
N SER A 56 16.79 -1.81 -3.55
CA SER A 56 17.71 -2.19 -4.62
C SER A 56 16.97 -2.79 -5.82
N SER A 57 15.94 -3.59 -5.56
CA SER A 57 15.10 -4.16 -6.62
C SER A 57 14.32 -3.08 -7.37
N PHE A 58 13.72 -2.10 -6.68
CA PHE A 58 13.05 -0.98 -7.34
C PHE A 58 13.99 -0.13 -8.19
N LEU A 59 15.21 0.14 -7.71
CA LEU A 59 16.22 0.84 -8.52
C LEU A 59 16.58 0.05 -9.77
N GLU A 60 16.79 -1.27 -9.65
CA GLU A 60 17.09 -2.12 -10.80
C GLU A 60 15.93 -2.15 -11.81
N ILE A 61 14.68 -2.21 -11.32
CA ILE A 61 13.49 -2.16 -12.16
C ILE A 61 13.45 -0.85 -12.96
N LEU A 62 13.59 0.30 -12.30
CA LEU A 62 13.60 1.61 -12.98
C LEU A 62 14.77 1.74 -13.96
N ALA A 63 15.96 1.28 -13.58
CA ALA A 63 17.13 1.22 -14.43
C ALA A 63 16.86 0.46 -15.74
N ARG A 64 16.25 -0.72 -15.66
CA ARG A 64 15.88 -1.53 -16.83
C ARG A 64 14.83 -0.84 -17.68
N GLN A 65 13.79 -0.29 -17.06
CA GLN A 65 12.71 0.41 -17.75
C GLN A 65 13.23 1.63 -18.53
N ARG A 66 14.15 2.43 -17.96
CA ARG A 66 14.79 3.57 -18.66
C ARG A 66 15.64 3.15 -19.85
N GLN A 67 16.14 1.92 -19.86
CA GLN A 67 16.82 1.31 -21.02
C GLN A 67 15.84 0.65 -22.02
N GLY A 68 14.52 0.78 -21.82
CA GLY A 68 13.50 0.12 -22.63
C GLY A 68 13.46 -1.41 -22.45
N LYS A 69 14.04 -1.94 -21.37
CA LYS A 69 14.10 -3.37 -21.08
C LYS A 69 12.97 -3.76 -20.12
N SER A 70 12.43 -4.97 -20.31
CA SER A 70 11.47 -5.54 -19.38
C SER A 70 12.12 -5.84 -18.01
N ALA A 71 11.34 -5.56 -16.96
CA ALA A 71 11.61 -5.89 -15.57
C ALA A 71 10.55 -6.84 -14.99
N GLU A 72 9.69 -7.43 -15.83
CA GLU A 72 8.55 -8.26 -15.41
C GLU A 72 8.95 -9.36 -14.44
N ARG A 73 10.04 -10.09 -14.71
CA ARG A 73 10.50 -11.19 -13.83
C ARG A 73 10.80 -10.69 -12.41
N THR A 74 11.50 -9.57 -12.27
CA THR A 74 11.84 -8.99 -10.97
C THR A 74 10.58 -8.48 -10.27
N LEU A 75 9.69 -7.84 -11.01
CA LEU A 75 8.40 -7.36 -10.50
C LEU A 75 7.51 -8.50 -10.00
N ARG A 76 7.40 -9.61 -10.75
CA ARG A 76 6.66 -10.80 -10.30
C ARG A 76 7.25 -11.40 -9.03
N ALA A 77 8.58 -11.52 -8.96
CA ALA A 77 9.25 -12.01 -7.75
C ALA A 77 8.94 -11.15 -6.52
N LEU A 78 8.76 -9.83 -6.69
CA LEU A 78 8.33 -8.96 -5.60
C LEU A 78 6.84 -9.09 -5.29
N ALA A 79 5.99 -9.12 -6.31
CA ALA A 79 4.53 -9.09 -6.20
C ALA A 79 3.94 -10.40 -5.65
N GLU A 80 4.46 -11.53 -6.10
CA GLU A 80 3.90 -12.86 -5.89
C GLU A 80 4.50 -13.58 -4.66
N ASP A 81 5.62 -13.11 -4.10
CA ASP A 81 6.23 -13.71 -2.91
C ASP A 81 5.53 -13.24 -1.62
N PRO A 82 4.85 -14.13 -0.89
CA PRO A 82 4.14 -13.79 0.35
C PRO A 82 5.08 -13.42 1.50
N ALA A 83 6.40 -13.64 1.38
CA ALA A 83 7.38 -13.19 2.36
C ALA A 83 7.69 -11.68 2.28
N ASN A 84 7.30 -11.00 1.19
CA ASN A 84 7.48 -9.56 1.04
C ASN A 84 6.40 -8.76 1.78
N GLU A 85 6.77 -7.55 2.25
CA GLU A 85 5.79 -6.61 2.84
C GLU A 85 4.65 -6.35 1.83
N ALA A 86 3.41 -6.35 2.29
CA ALA A 86 2.23 -6.23 1.42
C ALA A 86 2.27 -4.98 0.53
N ARG A 87 2.81 -3.86 1.04
CA ARG A 87 2.97 -2.63 0.25
C ARG A 87 4.00 -2.77 -0.87
N VAL A 88 5.08 -3.51 -0.65
CA VAL A 88 6.06 -3.84 -1.70
C VAL A 88 5.37 -4.63 -2.80
N ARG A 89 4.53 -5.58 -2.41
CA ARG A 89 3.74 -6.40 -3.34
C ARG A 89 2.75 -5.55 -4.13
N LEU A 90 2.05 -4.62 -3.48
CA LEU A 90 1.13 -3.66 -4.12
C LEU A 90 1.82 -2.75 -5.13
N TRP A 91 2.97 -2.15 -4.77
CA TRP A 91 3.76 -1.34 -5.70
C TRP A 91 4.27 -2.15 -6.90
N ALA A 92 4.70 -3.39 -6.67
CA ALA A 92 5.13 -4.28 -7.75
C ALA A 92 3.97 -4.65 -8.69
N TRP A 93 2.79 -4.97 -8.14
CA TRP A 93 1.58 -5.21 -8.93
C TRP A 93 1.17 -3.98 -9.75
N ARG A 94 1.23 -2.78 -9.17
CA ARG A 94 0.95 -1.53 -9.91
C ARG A 94 1.89 -1.37 -11.10
N ALA A 95 3.20 -1.55 -10.89
CA ALA A 95 4.19 -1.46 -11.96
C ALA A 95 3.99 -2.54 -13.05
N LEU A 96 3.57 -3.76 -12.68
CA LEU A 96 3.19 -4.81 -13.64
C LEU A 96 2.01 -4.35 -14.52
N ARG A 97 0.94 -3.83 -13.91
CA ARG A 97 -0.25 -3.36 -14.65
C ARG A 97 0.07 -2.21 -15.59
N GLN A 98 0.90 -1.27 -15.17
CA GLN A 98 1.39 -0.18 -16.03
C GLN A 98 2.19 -0.68 -17.23
N SER A 99 2.89 -1.81 -17.09
CA SER A 99 3.58 -2.48 -18.19
C SER A 99 2.67 -3.40 -19.04
N GLY A 100 1.37 -3.44 -18.76
CA GLY A 100 0.38 -4.25 -19.47
C GLY A 100 0.22 -5.68 -18.95
N VAL A 101 0.94 -6.05 -17.88
CA VAL A 101 0.87 -7.37 -17.26
C VAL A 101 -0.28 -7.40 -16.24
N GLN A 102 -1.23 -8.31 -16.44
CA GLN A 102 -2.36 -8.49 -15.54
C GLN A 102 -2.08 -9.56 -14.48
N PRO A 103 -2.62 -9.43 -13.25
CA PRO A 103 -2.60 -10.49 -12.26
C PRO A 103 -3.34 -11.73 -12.75
N ASP A 104 -2.90 -12.91 -12.29
CA ASP A 104 -3.63 -14.15 -12.55
C ASP A 104 -4.80 -14.34 -11.58
N ALA A 105 -5.59 -15.41 -11.77
CA ALA A 105 -6.76 -15.68 -10.95
C ALA A 105 -6.42 -15.88 -9.46
N PHE A 106 -5.21 -16.36 -9.14
CA PHE A 106 -4.79 -16.54 -7.76
C PHE A 106 -4.50 -15.18 -7.11
N ALA A 107 -3.72 -14.32 -7.78
CA ALA A 107 -3.41 -12.98 -7.32
C ALA A 107 -4.67 -12.08 -7.20
N LEU A 108 -5.64 -12.23 -8.11
CA LEU A 108 -6.94 -11.53 -8.03
C LEU A 108 -7.77 -11.96 -6.81
N SER A 109 -7.50 -13.14 -6.26
CA SER A 109 -8.18 -13.65 -5.06
C SER A 109 -7.44 -13.32 -3.77
N GLU A 110 -6.43 -12.46 -3.82
CA GLU A 110 -5.63 -12.09 -2.66
C GLU A 110 -5.89 -10.65 -2.20
N LEU A 111 -6.32 -10.51 -0.95
CA LEU A 111 -6.42 -9.21 -0.28
C LEU A 111 -5.07 -8.86 0.36
N LEU A 112 -4.39 -7.85 -0.15
CA LEU A 112 -3.08 -7.41 0.36
C LEU A 112 -3.22 -6.42 1.51
N GLY A 113 -4.37 -5.74 1.63
CA GLY A 113 -4.68 -4.90 2.77
C GLY A 113 -6.02 -4.20 2.65
N VAL A 114 -6.36 -3.43 3.67
CA VAL A 114 -7.54 -2.58 3.71
C VAL A 114 -7.19 -1.25 4.37
N VAL A 115 -7.74 -0.16 3.83
CA VAL A 115 -7.67 1.18 4.41
C VAL A 115 -9.08 1.63 4.76
N VAL A 116 -9.28 2.08 5.99
CA VAL A 116 -10.54 2.59 6.52
C VAL A 116 -10.34 4.05 6.91
N GLU A 117 -11.18 4.92 6.36
CA GLU A 117 -11.08 6.36 6.51
C GLU A 117 -12.38 6.90 7.10
N VAL A 118 -12.29 7.48 8.30
CA VAL A 118 -13.43 7.97 9.06
C VAL A 118 -13.30 9.48 9.23
N PRO A 119 -14.23 10.28 8.70
CA PRO A 119 -14.20 11.73 8.90
C PRO A 119 -14.49 12.06 10.37
N ILE A 120 -13.62 12.88 10.98
CA ILE A 120 -13.73 13.34 12.37
C ILE A 120 -13.55 14.86 12.40
N GLY A 121 -14.66 15.60 12.53
CA GLY A 121 -14.65 17.06 12.49
C GLY A 121 -14.06 17.57 11.17
N PRO A 122 -12.99 18.41 11.20
CA PRO A 122 -12.33 18.89 9.99
C PRO A 122 -11.24 17.95 9.45
N GLY A 123 -10.99 16.80 10.09
CA GLY A 123 -9.93 15.86 9.69
C GLY A 123 -10.45 14.47 9.40
N THR A 124 -9.54 13.53 9.16
CA THR A 124 -9.87 12.12 8.87
C THR A 124 -8.94 11.22 9.65
N ASP A 125 -9.53 10.28 10.40
CA ASP A 125 -8.83 9.16 10.98
C ASP A 125 -8.67 8.08 9.90
N VAL A 126 -7.46 7.56 9.75
CA VAL A 126 -7.11 6.61 8.68
C VAL A 126 -6.40 5.41 9.28
N LEU A 127 -7.00 4.23 9.17
CA LEU A 127 -6.42 2.97 9.58
C LEU A 127 -6.10 2.12 8.34
N ALA A 128 -4.86 1.69 8.20
CA ALA A 128 -4.45 0.71 7.20
C ALA A 128 -3.97 -0.58 7.89
N VAL A 129 -4.47 -1.72 7.44
CA VAL A 129 -4.09 -3.06 7.89
C VAL A 129 -3.72 -3.91 6.69
N TYR A 130 -2.60 -4.60 6.77
CA TYR A 130 -2.02 -5.36 5.66
C TYR A 130 -1.98 -6.86 5.96
N CYS A 131 -1.95 -7.69 4.91
CA CYS A 131 -1.98 -9.16 5.02
C CYS A 131 -0.74 -9.74 5.73
N ASP A 132 0.37 -9.00 5.76
CA ASP A 132 1.59 -9.34 6.49
C ASP A 132 1.54 -8.96 8.00
N GLY A 133 0.40 -8.45 8.46
CA GLY A 133 0.18 -8.00 9.83
C GLY A 133 0.62 -6.57 10.13
N GLY A 134 1.17 -5.85 9.14
CA GLY A 134 1.49 -4.44 9.29
C GLY A 134 0.24 -3.61 9.58
N GLN A 135 0.38 -2.61 10.45
CA GLN A 135 -0.72 -1.69 10.82
C GLN A 135 -0.21 -0.26 10.85
N ARG A 136 -0.97 0.66 10.28
CA ARG A 136 -0.65 2.10 10.30
C ARG A 136 -1.93 2.88 10.58
N TYR A 137 -1.87 3.80 11.53
CA TYR A 137 -2.98 4.68 11.87
C TYR A 137 -2.51 6.12 11.84
N ILE A 138 -3.25 6.96 11.15
CA ILE A 138 -3.09 8.41 11.15
C ILE A 138 -4.35 8.98 11.79
N ASN A 139 -4.21 9.70 12.90
CA ASN A 139 -5.36 10.39 13.49
C ASN A 139 -5.71 11.67 12.70
N HIS A 140 -6.89 12.23 12.95
CA HIS A 140 -7.39 13.46 12.33
C HIS A 140 -6.47 14.69 12.52
N ALA A 141 -5.54 14.65 13.47
CA ALA A 141 -4.52 15.67 13.70
C ALA A 141 -3.20 15.42 12.92
N GLY A 142 -3.12 14.33 12.15
CA GLY A 142 -1.98 13.96 11.31
C GLY A 142 -0.89 13.15 12.01
N SER A 143 -1.10 12.70 13.25
CA SER A 143 -0.11 11.88 13.97
C SER A 143 -0.15 10.43 13.49
N LEU A 144 1.01 9.88 13.15
CA LEU A 144 1.17 8.50 12.68
C LEU A 144 1.59 7.56 13.82
N THR A 145 0.83 6.48 13.99
CA THR A 145 1.21 5.29 14.76
C THR A 145 1.39 4.13 13.79
N ALA A 146 2.53 3.44 13.85
CA ALA A 146 2.81 2.30 12.98
C ALA A 146 3.31 1.10 13.80
N ARG A 147 2.87 -0.10 13.39
CA ARG A 147 3.34 -1.39 13.89
C ARG A 147 3.82 -2.22 12.70
N GLY A 148 5.04 -2.74 12.81
CA GLY A 148 5.64 -3.64 11.81
C GLY A 148 4.89 -4.97 11.71
N GLY A 149 5.11 -5.68 10.60
CA GLY A 149 4.46 -6.95 10.31
C GLY A 149 4.94 -8.12 11.19
N SER A 150 4.05 -9.11 11.31
CA SER A 150 4.17 -10.41 11.98
C SER A 150 4.51 -10.47 13.50
N PRO A 151 3.77 -11.29 14.28
CA PRO A 151 2.53 -11.97 13.90
C PRO A 151 1.35 -10.97 13.84
N SER A 152 0.44 -11.15 12.87
CA SER A 152 -0.81 -10.37 12.82
C SER A 152 -1.68 -10.69 14.04
N SER A 153 -2.31 -9.67 14.64
CA SER A 153 -3.30 -9.89 15.69
C SER A 153 -4.58 -10.50 15.12
N GLN A 154 -5.37 -11.16 15.97
CA GLN A 154 -6.66 -11.74 15.57
C GLN A 154 -7.60 -10.66 15.02
N GLU A 155 -7.62 -9.47 15.64
CA GLU A 155 -8.47 -8.36 15.22
C GLU A 155 -8.12 -7.88 13.80
N ALA A 156 -6.84 -7.88 13.44
CA ALA A 156 -6.40 -7.53 12.09
C ALA A 156 -6.81 -8.60 11.07
N GLN A 157 -6.75 -9.89 11.43
CA GLN A 157 -7.22 -10.98 10.58
C GLN A 157 -8.74 -10.92 10.38
N ASP A 158 -9.49 -10.62 11.45
CA ASP A 158 -10.94 -10.44 11.38
C ASP A 158 -11.31 -9.29 10.43
N LEU A 159 -10.62 -8.15 10.55
CA LEU A 159 -10.83 -7.01 9.65
C LEU A 159 -10.55 -7.38 8.18
N LEU A 160 -9.43 -8.03 7.89
CA LEU A 160 -9.11 -8.48 6.53
C LEU A 160 -10.16 -9.47 6.00
N THR A 161 -10.68 -10.36 6.84
CA THR A 161 -11.74 -11.31 6.48
C THR A 161 -13.02 -10.57 6.09
N GLN A 162 -13.41 -9.54 6.84
CA GLN A 162 -14.59 -8.72 6.52
C GLN A 162 -14.39 -7.86 5.27
N ALA A 163 -13.16 -7.42 4.99
CA ALA A 163 -12.83 -6.63 3.81
C ALA A 163 -12.70 -7.47 2.52
N PHE A 164 -12.46 -8.77 2.63
CA PHE A 164 -12.23 -9.66 1.48
C PHE A 164 -13.33 -9.59 0.39
N PRO A 165 -14.64 -9.57 0.71
CA PRO A 165 -15.68 -9.49 -0.31
C PRO A 165 -15.62 -8.22 -1.18
N LEU A 166 -14.94 -7.16 -0.73
CA LEU A 166 -14.79 -5.91 -1.47
C LEU A 166 -13.98 -6.09 -2.77
N LEU A 167 -13.13 -7.11 -2.88
CA LEU A 167 -12.41 -7.43 -4.13
C LEU A 167 -13.34 -7.74 -5.32
N LYS A 168 -14.64 -7.97 -5.07
CA LYS A 168 -15.64 -8.18 -6.12
C LYS A 168 -16.13 -6.88 -6.75
N LEU A 169 -15.85 -5.74 -6.14
CA LEU A 169 -16.20 -4.43 -6.68
C LEU A 169 -15.25 -4.08 -7.84
N PRO A 170 -15.67 -3.24 -8.80
CA PRO A 170 -14.74 -2.74 -9.81
C PRO A 170 -13.58 -1.98 -9.16
N THR A 171 -12.42 -1.99 -9.81
CA THR A 171 -11.30 -1.18 -9.39
C THR A 171 -11.53 0.30 -9.74
N GLU A 172 -11.06 1.19 -8.86
CA GLU A 172 -11.11 2.63 -9.05
C GLU A 172 -9.71 3.24 -8.84
N GLU A 173 -9.43 4.33 -9.55
CA GLU A 173 -8.28 5.19 -9.21
C GLU A 173 -8.56 5.92 -7.90
N ARG A 174 -7.52 6.08 -7.07
CA ARG A 174 -7.67 6.76 -5.79
C ARG A 174 -8.05 8.22 -6.01
N LYS A 175 -9.16 8.62 -5.38
CA LYS A 175 -9.53 10.03 -5.26
C LYS A 175 -8.82 10.61 -4.04
N ARG A 176 -7.97 11.61 -4.26
CA ARG A 176 -7.27 12.35 -3.20
C ARG A 176 -8.15 13.41 -2.52
N GLU A 177 -9.44 13.43 -2.85
CA GLU A 177 -10.44 14.27 -2.22
C GLU A 177 -10.70 13.79 -0.78
N GLU A 178 -11.01 14.75 0.09
CA GLU A 178 -11.45 14.46 1.46
C GLU A 178 -12.67 13.54 1.44
N VAL A 179 -12.73 12.64 2.42
CA VAL A 179 -13.90 11.79 2.61
C VAL A 179 -15.08 12.68 2.98
N ARG A 180 -16.23 12.42 2.36
CA ARG A 180 -17.45 13.17 2.70
C ARG A 180 -17.74 13.02 4.21
N PRO A 181 -18.09 14.10 4.92
CA PRO A 181 -18.32 14.05 6.38
C PRO A 181 -19.40 13.05 6.84
N ASP A 182 -20.30 12.66 5.95
CA ASP A 182 -21.43 11.75 6.20
C ASP A 182 -21.16 10.29 5.76
N ARG A 183 -19.90 9.94 5.45
CA ARG A 183 -19.52 8.63 4.90
C ARG A 183 -18.23 8.12 5.53
N VAL A 184 -18.09 6.79 5.61
CA VAL A 184 -16.80 6.14 5.84
C VAL A 184 -16.31 5.58 4.52
N ARG A 185 -15.07 5.89 4.14
CA ARG A 185 -14.45 5.33 2.93
C ARG A 185 -13.64 4.09 3.32
N ILE A 186 -13.95 2.97 2.68
CA ILE A 186 -13.27 1.69 2.89
C ILE A 186 -12.65 1.30 1.55
N THR A 187 -11.35 1.03 1.55
CA THR A 187 -10.61 0.66 0.34
C THR A 187 -9.91 -0.68 0.56
N ALA A 188 -10.34 -1.72 -0.16
CA ALA A 188 -9.60 -2.97 -0.24
C ALA A 188 -8.48 -2.85 -1.28
N LEU A 189 -7.31 -3.38 -0.94
CA LEU A 189 -6.08 -3.31 -1.73
C LEU A 189 -5.81 -4.68 -2.36
N GLY A 190 -6.02 -4.79 -3.67
CA GLY A 190 -5.83 -6.01 -4.44
C GLY A 190 -4.67 -5.93 -5.43
N ALA A 191 -4.33 -7.07 -6.03
CA ALA A 191 -3.31 -7.15 -7.08
C ALA A 191 -3.73 -6.42 -8.38
N ASP A 192 -5.02 -6.22 -8.62
CA ASP A 192 -5.60 -5.52 -9.77
C ASP A 192 -5.87 -4.03 -9.50
N GLY A 193 -5.95 -3.60 -8.24
CA GLY A 193 -6.12 -2.19 -7.91
C GLY A 193 -6.80 -1.95 -6.57
N LEU A 194 -7.47 -0.81 -6.48
CA LEU A 194 -8.20 -0.37 -5.30
C LEU A 194 -9.68 -0.62 -5.49
N HIS A 195 -10.34 -1.22 -4.51
CA HIS A 195 -11.78 -1.46 -4.51
C HIS A 195 -12.41 -0.62 -3.42
N VAL A 196 -13.18 0.40 -3.80
CA VAL A 196 -13.59 1.48 -2.91
C VAL A 196 -15.09 1.40 -2.60
N VAL A 197 -15.44 1.56 -1.33
CA VAL A 197 -16.80 1.76 -0.84
C VAL A 197 -16.87 3.07 -0.07
N ASN A 198 -17.95 3.83 -0.27
CA ASN A 198 -18.29 4.98 0.55
C ASN A 198 -19.56 4.66 1.34
N ALA A 199 -19.39 4.05 2.51
CA ALA A 199 -20.45 3.47 3.32
C ALA A 199 -21.29 4.57 4.00
N THR A 200 -22.60 4.40 3.98
CA THR A 200 -23.56 5.29 4.65
C THR A 200 -23.64 4.98 6.15
N PRO A 201 -24.16 5.91 6.98
CA PRO A 201 -24.41 5.61 8.39
C PRO A 201 -25.28 4.36 8.58
N GLU A 202 -26.32 4.19 7.77
CA GLU A 202 -27.23 3.04 7.84
C GLU A 202 -26.52 1.71 7.51
N GLU A 203 -25.54 1.73 6.60
CA GLU A 203 -24.74 0.54 6.27
C GLU A 203 -23.70 0.19 7.36
N LEU A 204 -23.41 1.14 8.25
CA LEU A 204 -22.44 1.02 9.35
C LEU A 204 -23.10 0.77 10.70
N GLU A 205 -24.43 0.87 10.80
CA GLU A 205 -25.22 0.52 11.99
C GLU A 205 -25.37 -1.01 12.15
N GLU A 206 -25.74 -1.47 13.35
CA GLU A 206 -25.89 -2.90 13.63
C GLU A 206 -26.87 -3.58 12.65
N GLY A 207 -26.41 -4.63 11.97
CA GLY A 207 -27.14 -5.31 10.89
C GLY A 207 -26.94 -4.71 9.49
N GLY A 208 -26.24 -3.59 9.37
CA GLY A 208 -25.80 -2.99 8.13
C GLY A 208 -24.67 -3.77 7.44
N ALA A 209 -24.51 -3.55 6.13
CA ALA A 209 -23.60 -4.32 5.27
C ALA A 209 -22.12 -4.24 5.68
N TYR A 210 -21.70 -3.16 6.35
CA TYR A 210 -20.31 -2.89 6.71
C TYR A 210 -20.09 -2.75 8.23
N PHE A 211 -21.10 -3.07 9.04
CA PHE A 211 -21.02 -3.01 10.50
C PHE A 211 -19.87 -3.85 11.06
N ASP A 212 -19.79 -5.12 10.66
CA ASP A 212 -18.77 -6.04 11.17
C ASP A 212 -17.34 -5.61 10.77
N LEU A 213 -17.19 -5.02 9.57
CA LEU A 213 -15.94 -4.46 9.11
C LEU A 213 -15.53 -3.26 9.97
N LEU A 214 -16.44 -2.30 10.19
CA LEU A 214 -16.14 -1.13 11.03
C LEU A 214 -15.86 -1.55 12.48
N SER A 215 -16.63 -2.50 13.03
CA SER A 215 -16.42 -3.06 14.36
C SER A 215 -15.04 -3.71 14.50
N ALA A 216 -14.60 -4.48 13.49
CA ALA A 216 -13.26 -5.04 13.46
C ALA A 216 -12.17 -3.95 13.38
N ALA A 217 -12.38 -2.90 12.57
CA ALA A 217 -11.46 -1.77 12.48
C ALA A 217 -11.28 -1.04 13.81
N VAL A 218 -12.38 -0.81 14.55
CA VAL A 218 -12.33 -0.20 15.90
C VAL A 218 -11.54 -1.08 16.88
N LYS A 219 -11.71 -2.41 16.83
CA LYS A 219 -10.96 -3.34 17.68
C LYS A 219 -9.46 -3.31 17.39
N VAL A 220 -9.07 -3.22 16.12
CA VAL A 220 -7.65 -3.02 15.75
C VAL A 220 -7.13 -1.72 16.33
N LEU A 221 -7.87 -0.63 16.18
CA LEU A 221 -7.45 0.69 16.66
C LEU A 221 -7.24 0.70 18.18
N GLN A 222 -8.15 0.11 18.94
CA GLN A 222 -8.04 -0.04 20.42
C GLN A 222 -6.78 -0.80 20.85
N LYS A 223 -6.25 -1.69 20.01
CA LYS A 223 -4.99 -2.42 20.26
C LYS A 223 -3.75 -1.66 19.80
N LEU A 224 -3.91 -0.77 18.82
CA LEU A 224 -2.80 -0.03 18.21
C LEU A 224 -2.50 1.26 18.99
N VAL A 225 -3.52 1.91 19.52
CA VAL A 225 -3.43 3.16 20.29
C VAL A 225 -4.01 2.90 21.69
N PRO A 226 -3.16 2.61 22.69
CA PRO A 226 -3.59 2.35 24.07
C PRO A 226 -4.01 3.62 24.83
#